data_AF-A0A3E2J2H8-F1
#
_entry.id   AF-A0A3E2J2H8-F1
#
_cell.length_a   1.000
_cell.length_b   1.000
_cell.length_c   1.000
_cell.angle_alpha   90.00
_cell.angle_beta   90.00
_cell.angle_gamma   90.00
#
_symmetry.space_group_name_H-M   'P 1'
#
loop_
_entity.id
_entity.type
_entity.pdbx_description
1 polymer ?
#
loop_
_entity_poly.entity_id
_entity_poly.type
_entity_poly.pdbx_seq_one_letter_code
_entity_poly.pdbx_strand_id
1 'polypeptide(L)'
;MYTQTTDSYMPSVLRIFALSLAVSVLGMAIGVYVPPALFLPLAILELVMLVAAFFLRRKKAIGYTFLYTFTFISGITTYPIVAYYAAAAGADVVLLAGVTTTVVFGGLALYATKTKRDLTFLGGMLMAALLALIVISIFNIFSPLSSTAMLVYSFIGILVFSGYVLYDFNRMKQYGVSAEEVPLMALNLYLDFINLFVNILRFFGILSSDD
;
A
#
# COMPACT_ATOMS: atom_id res chain seq x y z
N MET A 1 -12.63 19.87 -32.32
CA MET A 1 -11.40 19.17 -31.90
C MET A 1 -10.91 19.90 -30.65
N TYR A 2 -11.39 19.51 -29.47
CA TYR A 2 -10.99 20.16 -28.22
C TYR A 2 -9.68 19.52 -27.75
N THR A 3 -8.58 20.22 -27.97
CA THR A 3 -7.29 19.93 -27.38
C THR A 3 -7.43 20.18 -25.87
N GLN A 4 -7.83 19.16 -25.11
CA GLN A 4 -7.66 19.21 -23.66
C GLN A 4 -6.17 19.03 -23.37
N THR A 5 -5.44 20.13 -23.33
CA THR A 5 -4.25 20.23 -22.48
C THR A 5 -4.75 20.28 -21.05
N THR A 6 -5.20 19.14 -20.51
CA THR A 6 -5.21 18.96 -19.06
C THR A 6 -3.76 18.98 -18.65
N ASP A 7 -3.34 20.02 -17.93
CA ASP A 7 -2.05 20.02 -17.24
C ASP A 7 -2.00 18.76 -16.39
N SER A 8 -1.30 17.73 -16.87
CA SER A 8 -1.24 16.46 -16.19
C SER A 8 -0.27 16.61 -15.04
N TYR A 9 -0.80 16.79 -13.82
CA TYR A 9 0.01 16.85 -12.59
C TYR A 9 0.55 15.47 -12.17
N MET A 10 0.46 14.45 -13.02
CA MET A 10 0.97 13.10 -12.73
C MET A 10 2.46 13.09 -12.34
N PRO A 11 3.39 13.84 -12.98
CA PRO A 11 4.77 13.91 -12.50
C PRO A 11 4.89 14.48 -11.09
N SER A 12 4.03 15.44 -10.73
CA SER A 12 3.95 15.98 -9.37
C SER A 12 3.43 14.92 -8.39
N VAL A 13 2.40 14.15 -8.76
CA VAL A 13 1.94 13.01 -7.95
C VAL A 13 3.08 12.04 -7.66
N LEU A 14 3.88 11.67 -8.66
CA LEU A 14 4.98 10.72 -8.49
C LEU A 14 6.08 11.25 -7.57
N ARG A 15 6.43 12.53 -7.67
CA ARG A 15 7.40 13.18 -6.77
C ARG A 15 6.88 13.19 -5.33
N ILE A 16 5.61 13.57 -5.14
CA ILE A 16 4.98 13.66 -3.83
C ILE A 16 4.80 12.26 -3.22
N PHE A 17 4.48 11.25 -4.02
CA PHE A 17 4.48 9.85 -3.62
C PHE A 17 5.87 9.38 -3.18
N ALA A 18 6.92 9.65 -3.96
CA ALA A 18 8.29 9.27 -3.59
C ALA A 18 8.75 9.96 -2.29
N LEU A 19 8.42 11.25 -2.11
CA LEU A 19 8.66 11.96 -0.85
C LEU A 19 7.88 11.34 0.31
N SER A 20 6.64 10.92 0.07
CA SER A 20 5.80 10.26 1.08
C SER A 20 6.39 8.91 1.52
N LEU A 21 6.98 8.15 0.60
CA LEU A 21 7.75 6.94 0.92
C LEU A 21 8.98 7.27 1.77
N ALA A 22 9.76 8.30 1.40
CA ALA A 22 10.91 8.73 2.20
C ALA A 22 10.51 9.15 3.62
N VAL A 23 9.42 9.92 3.76
CA VAL A 23 8.85 10.30 5.06
C VAL A 23 8.40 9.07 5.85
N SER A 24 7.82 8.06 5.19
CA SER A 24 7.46 6.79 5.83
C SER A 24 8.68 5.99 6.29
N VAL A 25 9.79 6.02 5.56
CA VAL A 25 11.05 5.40 5.98
C VAL A 25 11.62 6.11 7.21
N LEU A 26 11.56 7.44 7.26
CA LEU A 26 11.93 8.19 8.46
C LEU A 26 11.03 7.83 9.65
N GLY A 27 9.72 7.70 9.43
CA GLY A 27 8.79 7.20 10.44
C GLY A 27 9.17 5.82 10.94
N MET A 28 9.49 4.89 10.04
CA MET A 28 9.94 3.54 10.42
C MET A 28 11.23 3.55 11.23
N ALA A 29 12.20 4.43 10.88
CA ALA A 29 13.43 4.60 11.65
C ALA A 29 13.17 5.11 13.08
N ILE A 30 12.18 5.99 13.26
CA ILE A 30 11.71 6.39 14.59
C ILE A 30 10.97 5.25 15.30
N GLY A 31 10.24 4.42 14.54
CA GLY A 31 9.55 3.23 15.02
C GLY A 31 10.44 2.24 15.78
N VAL A 32 11.73 2.19 15.46
CA VAL A 32 12.75 1.37 16.17
C VAL A 32 12.80 1.68 17.67
N TYR A 33 12.55 2.92 18.05
CA TYR A 33 12.61 3.36 19.45
C TYR A 33 11.27 3.21 20.19
N VAL A 34 10.20 2.79 19.51
CA VAL A 34 8.92 2.54 20.15
C VAL A 34 9.03 1.26 20.98
N PRO A 35 8.77 1.31 22.30
CA PRO A 35 8.92 0.13 23.14
C PRO A 35 7.92 -0.96 22.74
N PRO A 36 8.31 -2.25 22.77
CA PRO A 36 7.44 -3.36 22.39
C PRO A 36 6.11 -3.41 23.14
N ALA A 37 6.05 -2.87 24.35
CA ALA A 37 4.82 -2.75 25.14
C ALA A 37 3.75 -1.85 24.48
N LEU A 38 4.14 -0.97 23.57
CA LEU A 38 3.24 -0.11 22.79
C LEU A 38 2.94 -0.68 21.39
N PHE A 39 3.51 -1.83 21.02
CA PHE A 39 3.18 -2.46 19.76
C PHE A 39 1.76 -3.01 19.82
N LEU A 40 0.90 -2.48 18.95
CA LEU A 40 -0.39 -3.10 18.71
C LEU A 40 -0.18 -4.51 18.11
N PRO A 41 -1.08 -5.46 18.39
CA PRO A 41 -1.09 -6.75 17.70
C PRO A 41 -1.02 -6.57 16.18
N LEU A 42 -0.24 -7.39 15.48
CA LEU A 42 0.01 -7.26 14.04
C LEU A 42 -1.29 -7.28 13.21
N ALA A 43 -2.27 -8.08 13.62
CA ALA A 43 -3.59 -8.13 12.97
C ALA A 43 -4.35 -6.80 13.07
N ILE A 44 -4.17 -6.04 14.16
CA ILE A 44 -4.79 -4.72 14.34
C ILE A 44 -4.08 -3.69 13.46
N LEU A 45 -2.75 -3.71 13.41
CA LEU A 45 -1.97 -2.81 12.55
C LEU A 45 -2.33 -2.98 11.07
N GLU A 46 -2.44 -4.23 10.63
CA GLU A 46 -2.92 -4.56 9.30
C GLU A 46 -4.34 -4.02 9.05
N LEU A 47 -5.28 -4.30 9.96
CA LEU A 47 -6.65 -3.83 9.82
C LEU A 47 -6.69 -2.31 9.68
N VAL A 48 -5.91 -1.58 10.48
CA VAL A 48 -5.79 -0.12 10.38
C VAL A 48 -5.31 0.32 9.00
N MET A 49 -4.32 -0.36 8.41
CA MET A 49 -3.81 -0.04 7.08
C MET A 49 -4.85 -0.29 5.97
N LEU A 50 -5.59 -1.38 6.05
CA LEU A 50 -6.66 -1.71 5.09
C LEU A 50 -7.85 -0.74 5.21
N VAL A 51 -8.24 -0.42 6.45
CA VAL A 51 -9.29 0.55 6.75
C VAL A 51 -8.87 1.94 6.26
N ALA A 52 -7.62 2.35 6.50
CA ALA A 52 -7.09 3.61 5.97
C ALA A 52 -7.15 3.63 4.44
N ALA A 53 -6.76 2.53 3.78
CA ALA A 53 -6.87 2.42 2.33
C ALA A 53 -8.33 2.60 1.85
N PHE A 54 -9.29 1.96 2.52
CA PHE A 54 -10.70 2.05 2.16
C PHE A 54 -11.31 3.44 2.37
N PHE A 55 -11.04 4.09 3.51
CA PHE A 55 -11.64 5.39 3.83
C PHE A 55 -10.97 6.56 3.12
N LEU A 56 -9.64 6.56 3.01
CA LEU A 56 -8.89 7.69 2.47
C LEU A 56 -9.06 7.79 0.94
N ARG A 57 -9.15 6.65 0.23
CA ARG A 57 -9.41 6.61 -1.22
C ARG A 57 -10.75 7.23 -1.64
N ARG A 58 -11.72 7.34 -0.70
CA ARG A 58 -13.06 7.90 -0.97
C ARG A 58 -13.16 9.41 -0.72
N LYS A 59 -12.09 10.05 -0.25
CA LYS A 59 -12.06 11.51 -0.08
C LYS A 59 -12.05 12.20 -1.45
N LYS A 60 -12.54 13.44 -1.52
CA LYS A 60 -12.48 14.26 -2.74
C LYS A 60 -11.10 14.90 -2.92
N ALA A 61 -10.53 15.42 -1.85
CA ALA A 61 -9.18 16.00 -1.79
C ALA A 61 -8.66 15.97 -0.35
N ILE A 62 -7.34 16.05 -0.18
CA ILE A 62 -6.65 16.18 1.10
C ILE A 62 -5.50 17.20 0.98
N GLY A 63 -5.01 17.73 2.10
CA GLY A 63 -3.85 18.62 2.10
C GLY A 63 -2.50 17.88 2.22
N TYR A 64 -1.42 18.53 1.79
CA TYR A 64 -0.04 18.00 1.92
C TYR A 64 0.37 17.72 3.37
N THR A 65 -0.02 18.58 4.31
CA THR A 65 0.28 18.39 5.74
C THR A 65 -0.31 17.08 6.25
N PHE A 66 -1.56 16.78 5.87
CA PHE A 66 -2.20 15.52 6.24
C PHE A 66 -1.48 14.33 5.61
N LEU A 67 -1.15 14.40 4.31
CA LEU A 67 -0.42 13.35 3.61
C LEU A 67 0.87 12.98 4.34
N TYR A 68 1.75 13.95 4.58
CA TYR A 68 3.06 13.67 5.18
C TYR A 68 2.96 13.26 6.66
N THR A 69 2.03 13.84 7.41
CA THR A 69 1.78 13.40 8.79
C THR A 69 1.29 11.96 8.80
N PHE A 70 0.37 11.62 7.89
CA PHE A 70 -0.15 10.26 7.75
C PHE A 70 0.95 9.27 7.36
N THR A 71 1.77 9.57 6.36
CA THR A 71 2.82 8.63 5.92
C THR A 71 3.93 8.48 6.95
N PHE A 72 4.24 9.54 7.71
CA PHE A 72 5.17 9.46 8.83
C PHE A 72 4.67 8.53 9.94
N ILE A 73 3.43 8.74 10.39
CA ILE A 73 2.79 7.89 11.42
C ILE A 73 2.66 6.45 10.90
N SER A 74 2.24 6.28 9.65
CA SER A 74 2.09 4.97 9.01
C SER A 74 3.43 4.22 8.98
N GLY A 75 4.54 4.92 8.71
CA GLY A 75 5.89 4.41 8.84
C GLY A 75 6.22 3.88 10.24
N ILE A 76 5.95 4.67 11.28
CA ILE A 76 6.12 4.24 12.69
C ILE A 76 5.30 2.98 12.96
N THR A 77 4.04 2.95 12.54
CA THR A 77 3.12 1.83 12.80
C THR A 77 3.39 0.59 11.95
N THR A 78 4.14 0.72 10.85
CA THR A 78 4.53 -0.42 10.02
C THR A 78 5.77 -1.12 10.58
N TYR A 79 6.61 -0.42 11.35
CA TYR A 79 7.82 -0.97 11.92
C TYR A 79 7.62 -2.29 12.71
N PRO A 80 6.60 -2.44 13.60
CA PRO A 80 6.39 -3.69 14.31
C PRO A 80 6.17 -4.90 13.39
N ILE A 81 5.50 -4.71 12.25
CA ILE A 81 5.30 -5.76 11.24
C ILE A 81 6.65 -6.14 10.63
N VAL A 82 7.47 -5.15 10.28
CA VAL A 82 8.81 -5.37 9.72
C VAL A 82 9.72 -6.08 10.72
N ALA A 83 9.76 -5.62 11.96
CA ALA A 83 10.56 -6.20 13.02
C ALA A 83 10.16 -7.65 13.30
N TYR A 84 8.86 -7.97 13.27
CA TYR A 84 8.37 -9.33 13.45
C TYR A 84 8.89 -10.28 12.38
N TYR A 85 8.69 -9.97 11.09
CA TYR A 85 9.14 -10.87 10.02
C TYR A 85 10.67 -10.91 9.89
N ALA A 86 11.37 -9.81 10.17
CA ALA A 86 12.82 -9.81 10.24
C ALA A 86 13.36 -10.72 11.35
N ALA A 87 12.70 -10.75 12.52
CA ALA A 87 13.09 -11.61 13.63
C ALA A 87 12.74 -13.09 13.35
N ALA A 88 11.62 -13.35 12.68
CA ALA A 88 11.15 -14.71 12.39
C ALA A 88 11.90 -15.39 11.23
N ALA A 89 12.22 -14.65 10.16
CA ALA A 89 12.74 -15.19 8.91
C ALA A 89 14.09 -14.56 8.46
N GLY A 90 14.69 -13.72 9.30
CA GLY A 90 15.94 -13.03 9.00
C GLY A 90 15.75 -11.67 8.31
N ALA A 91 16.72 -10.76 8.49
CA ALA A 91 16.63 -9.40 7.95
C ALA A 91 16.57 -9.33 6.41
N ASP A 92 17.12 -10.33 5.73
CA ASP A 92 17.14 -10.41 4.26
C ASP A 92 15.74 -10.49 3.65
N VAL A 93 14.76 -11.05 4.37
CA VAL A 93 13.37 -11.13 3.91
C VAL A 93 12.74 -9.75 3.71
N VAL A 94 13.14 -8.77 4.52
CA VAL A 94 12.66 -7.38 4.44
C VAL A 94 13.19 -6.71 3.18
N LEU A 95 14.48 -6.90 2.90
CA LEU A 95 15.10 -6.36 1.70
C LEU A 95 14.50 -7.00 0.45
N LEU A 96 14.33 -8.32 0.45
CA LEU A 96 13.68 -9.05 -0.64
C LEU A 96 12.27 -8.53 -0.90
N ALA A 97 11.45 -8.40 0.16
CA ALA A 97 10.09 -7.88 0.04
C ALA A 97 10.06 -6.44 -0.49
N GLY A 98 10.97 -5.59 -0.03
CA GLY A 98 11.12 -4.21 -0.51
C GLY A 98 11.45 -4.15 -2.00
N VAL A 99 12.47 -4.90 -2.43
CA VAL A 99 12.89 -4.97 -3.84
C VAL A 99 11.76 -5.53 -4.71
N THR A 100 11.12 -6.63 -4.31
CA THR A 100 9.99 -7.22 -5.05
C THR A 100 8.84 -6.22 -5.16
N THR A 101 8.50 -5.51 -4.08
CA THR A 101 7.45 -4.47 -4.11
C THR A 101 7.80 -3.38 -5.13
N THR A 102 9.02 -2.86 -5.09
CA THR A 102 9.46 -1.81 -6.04
C THR A 102 9.41 -2.28 -7.49
N VAL A 103 9.85 -3.51 -7.77
CA VAL A 103 9.82 -4.08 -9.13
C VAL A 103 8.38 -4.30 -9.60
N VAL A 104 7.53 -4.90 -8.78
CA VAL A 104 6.11 -5.16 -9.12
C VAL A 104 5.38 -3.83 -9.31
N PHE A 105 5.47 -2.91 -8.35
CA PHE A 105 4.82 -1.61 -8.42
C PHE A 105 5.29 -0.81 -9.64
N GLY A 106 6.60 -0.73 -9.87
CA GLY A 106 7.18 -0.04 -11.01
C GLY A 106 6.79 -0.65 -12.35
N GLY A 107 6.81 -1.99 -12.46
CA GLY A 107 6.39 -2.71 -13.66
C GLY A 107 4.92 -2.47 -14.00
N LEU A 108 4.03 -2.55 -12.99
CA LEU A 108 2.59 -2.29 -13.16
C LEU A 108 2.32 -0.82 -13.49
N ALA A 109 3.00 0.12 -12.85
CA ALA A 109 2.90 1.55 -13.15
C ALA A 109 3.28 1.85 -14.61
N LEU A 110 4.39 1.29 -15.08
CA LEU A 110 4.83 1.42 -16.48
C LEU A 110 3.83 0.79 -17.45
N TYR A 111 3.29 -0.39 -17.11
CA TYR A 111 2.27 -1.03 -17.93
C TYR A 111 0.99 -0.18 -18.01
N ALA A 112 0.47 0.27 -16.87
CA ALA A 112 -0.79 1.02 -16.77
C ALA A 112 -0.73 2.39 -17.47
N THR A 113 0.44 3.04 -17.46
CA THR A 113 0.67 4.30 -18.17
C THR A 113 0.85 4.10 -19.68
N LYS A 114 1.32 2.94 -20.14
CA LYS A 114 1.51 2.66 -21.57
C LYS A 114 0.32 1.98 -22.25
N THR A 115 -0.43 1.17 -21.52
CA THR A 115 -1.54 0.38 -22.09
C THR A 115 -2.63 1.27 -22.70
N LYS A 116 -3.18 0.85 -23.84
CA LYS A 116 -4.31 1.53 -24.50
C LYS A 116 -5.66 1.12 -23.92
N ARG A 117 -5.68 0.03 -23.13
CA ARG A 117 -6.91 -0.45 -22.47
C ARG A 117 -7.30 0.50 -21.34
N ASP A 118 -8.59 0.74 -21.22
CA ASP A 118 -9.17 1.37 -20.06
C ASP A 118 -9.31 0.32 -18.95
N LEU A 119 -8.59 0.53 -17.84
CA LEU A 119 -8.61 -0.35 -16.66
C LEU A 119 -9.49 0.21 -15.55
N THR A 120 -10.23 1.29 -15.81
CA THR A 120 -11.06 1.94 -14.79
C THR A 120 -12.26 1.09 -14.37
N PHE A 121 -12.65 0.10 -15.18
CA PHE A 121 -13.64 -0.93 -14.82
C PHE A 121 -13.24 -1.75 -13.57
N LEU A 122 -11.94 -1.81 -13.23
CA LEU A 122 -11.44 -2.51 -12.05
C LEU A 122 -11.92 -1.88 -10.74
N GLY A 123 -12.27 -0.59 -10.72
CA GLY A 123 -12.52 0.16 -9.49
C GLY A 123 -13.58 -0.48 -8.57
N GLY A 124 -14.71 -0.91 -9.13
CA GLY A 124 -15.78 -1.56 -8.36
C GLY A 124 -15.37 -2.93 -7.79
N MET A 125 -14.68 -3.73 -8.60
CA MET A 125 -14.18 -5.05 -8.19
C MET A 125 -13.10 -4.94 -7.11
N LEU A 126 -12.15 -4.02 -7.26
CA LEU A 126 -11.09 -3.79 -6.28
C LEU A 126 -11.64 -3.28 -4.95
N MET A 127 -12.67 -2.42 -4.99
CA MET A 127 -13.36 -1.98 -3.78
C MET A 127 -14.01 -3.15 -3.03
N ALA A 128 -14.69 -4.05 -3.75
CA ALA A 128 -15.27 -5.25 -3.15
C ALA A 128 -14.20 -6.19 -2.57
N ALA A 129 -13.09 -6.37 -3.29
CA ALA A 129 -11.98 -7.20 -2.82
C ALA A 129 -11.30 -6.61 -1.58
N LEU A 130 -11.10 -5.29 -1.52
CA LEU A 130 -10.58 -4.60 -0.35
C LEU A 130 -11.50 -4.77 0.86
N LEU A 131 -12.82 -4.66 0.67
CA LEU A 131 -13.79 -4.94 1.73
C LEU A 131 -13.70 -6.39 2.24
N ALA A 132 -13.53 -7.36 1.33
CA ALA A 132 -13.31 -8.75 1.73
C ALA A 132 -12.04 -8.93 2.56
N LEU A 133 -10.93 -8.29 2.17
CA LEU A 133 -9.68 -8.31 2.95
C LEU A 133 -9.86 -7.71 4.34
N ILE A 134 -10.63 -6.61 4.47
CA ILE A 134 -10.97 -6.01 5.75
C ILE A 134 -11.75 -6.98 6.62
N VAL A 135 -12.83 -7.58 6.09
CA VAL A 135 -13.66 -8.53 6.86
C VAL A 135 -12.84 -9.73 7.34
N ILE A 136 -11.99 -10.28 6.48
CA ILE A 136 -11.12 -11.41 6.86
C ILE A 136 -10.08 -10.97 7.92
N SER A 137 -9.52 -9.76 7.81
CA SER A 137 -8.59 -9.24 8.83
C SER A 137 -9.26 -9.03 10.19
N ILE A 138 -10.54 -8.63 10.22
CA ILE A 138 -11.33 -8.55 11.46
C ILE A 138 -11.51 -9.96 12.05
N PHE A 139 -11.86 -10.94 11.21
CA PHE A 139 -12.00 -12.33 11.66
C PHE A 139 -10.70 -12.87 12.26
N ASN A 140 -9.55 -12.58 11.63
CA ASN A 140 -8.22 -13.00 12.08
C ASN A 140 -7.85 -12.47 13.49
N ILE A 141 -8.45 -11.36 13.95
CA ILE A 141 -8.23 -10.84 15.31
C ILE A 141 -8.87 -11.75 16.37
N PHE A 142 -10.05 -12.29 16.10
CA PHE A 142 -10.79 -13.12 17.05
C PHE A 142 -10.47 -14.61 16.91
N SER A 143 -10.19 -15.05 15.69
CA SER A 143 -9.86 -16.42 15.34
C SER A 143 -8.63 -16.41 14.41
N PRO A 144 -7.41 -16.44 14.98
CA PRO A 144 -6.18 -16.39 14.20
C PRO A 144 -6.13 -17.45 13.10
N LEU A 145 -5.78 -17.02 11.89
CA LEU A 145 -5.63 -17.88 10.73
C LEU A 145 -4.40 -18.79 10.87
N SER A 146 -4.46 -19.99 10.29
CA SER A 146 -3.28 -20.85 10.14
C SER A 146 -2.26 -20.22 9.19
N SER A 147 -0.98 -20.65 9.27
CA SER A 147 0.09 -20.18 8.37
C SER A 147 -0.30 -20.30 6.89
N THR A 148 -0.88 -21.44 6.49
CA THR A 148 -1.36 -21.66 5.11
C THR A 148 -2.49 -20.70 4.72
N ALA A 149 -3.46 -20.48 5.61
CA ALA A 149 -4.55 -19.54 5.35
C ALA A 149 -4.03 -18.10 5.25
N MET A 150 -3.03 -17.76 6.07
CA MET A 150 -2.37 -16.46 6.05
C MET A 150 -1.53 -16.25 4.78
N LEU A 151 -0.87 -17.29 4.25
CA LEU A 151 -0.19 -17.25 2.95
C LEU A 151 -1.17 -16.94 1.82
N VAL A 152 -2.30 -17.66 1.76
CA VAL A 152 -3.35 -17.43 0.76
C VAL A 152 -3.91 -16.02 0.88
N TYR A 153 -4.20 -15.57 2.10
CA TYR A 153 -4.65 -14.21 2.37
C TYR A 153 -3.66 -13.16 1.83
N SER A 154 -2.37 -13.35 2.12
CA SER A 154 -1.30 -12.45 1.66
C SER A 154 -1.21 -12.40 0.16
N PHE A 155 -1.28 -13.57 -0.49
CA PHE A 155 -1.26 -13.67 -1.95
C PHE A 155 -2.44 -12.94 -2.59
N ILE A 156 -3.65 -13.07 -2.05
CA ILE A 156 -4.82 -12.31 -2.49
C ILE A 156 -4.57 -10.81 -2.29
N GLY A 157 -4.02 -10.40 -1.13
CA GLY A 157 -3.62 -9.02 -0.87
C GLY A 157 -2.66 -8.47 -1.93
N ILE A 158 -1.62 -9.24 -2.31
CA ILE A 158 -0.68 -8.88 -3.38
C ILE A 158 -1.42 -8.59 -4.68
N LEU A 159 -2.34 -9.47 -5.08
CA LEU A 159 -3.13 -9.31 -6.31
C LEU A 159 -4.04 -8.08 -6.24
N VAL A 160 -4.70 -7.84 -5.11
CA VAL A 160 -5.61 -6.70 -4.92
C VAL A 160 -4.85 -5.38 -5.01
N PHE A 161 -3.75 -5.22 -4.26
CA PHE A 161 -2.98 -3.98 -4.29
C PHE A 161 -2.23 -3.79 -5.62
N SER A 162 -1.78 -4.88 -6.26
CA SER A 162 -1.30 -4.82 -7.65
C SER A 162 -2.38 -4.32 -8.62
N GLY A 163 -3.62 -4.78 -8.44
CA GLY A 163 -4.77 -4.29 -9.19
C GLY A 163 -5.06 -2.81 -8.95
N TYR A 164 -4.94 -2.33 -7.71
CA TYR A 164 -5.05 -0.90 -7.43
C TYR A 164 -3.95 -0.07 -8.06
N VAL A 165 -2.69 -0.55 -8.08
CA VAL A 165 -1.61 0.13 -8.83
C VAL A 165 -1.98 0.28 -10.30
N LEU A 166 -2.48 -0.79 -10.94
CA LEU A 166 -2.94 -0.74 -12.32
C LEU A 166 -4.07 0.28 -12.50
N TYR A 167 -5.06 0.26 -11.61
CA TYR A 167 -6.22 1.13 -11.64
C TYR A 167 -5.83 2.60 -11.47
N ASP A 168 -5.05 2.96 -10.45
CA ASP A 168 -4.73 4.35 -10.13
C ASP A 168 -3.84 4.99 -11.20
N PHE A 169 -2.81 4.30 -11.68
CA PHE A 169 -1.98 4.81 -12.78
C PHE A 169 -2.76 4.95 -14.09
N ASN A 170 -3.63 3.98 -14.40
CA ASN A 170 -4.46 4.08 -15.60
C ASN A 170 -5.48 5.21 -15.48
N ARG A 171 -6.12 5.37 -14.32
CA ARG A 171 -7.06 6.47 -14.05
C ARG A 171 -6.39 7.83 -14.22
N MET A 172 -5.21 8.05 -13.64
CA MET A 172 -4.46 9.31 -13.81
C MET A 172 -4.11 9.58 -15.28
N LYS A 173 -3.77 8.53 -16.03
CA LYS A 173 -3.52 8.65 -17.47
C LYS A 173 -4.78 9.02 -18.26
N GLN A 174 -5.91 8.35 -17.99
CA GLN A 174 -7.15 8.51 -18.76
C GLN A 174 -7.85 9.85 -18.48
N TYR A 175 -7.91 10.25 -17.21
CA TYR A 175 -8.70 11.40 -16.78
C TYR A 175 -7.86 12.64 -16.42
N GLY A 176 -6.53 12.52 -16.41
CA GLY A 176 -5.66 13.56 -15.88
C GLY A 176 -5.74 13.67 -14.35
N VAL A 177 -5.01 14.65 -13.81
CA VAL A 177 -4.98 14.95 -12.37
C VAL A 177 -4.92 16.45 -12.22
N SER A 178 -5.81 17.04 -11.43
CA SER A 178 -5.74 18.46 -11.06
C SER A 178 -4.78 18.71 -9.90
N ALA A 179 -4.31 19.96 -9.75
CA ALA A 179 -3.38 20.33 -8.67
C ALA A 179 -3.92 19.99 -7.26
N GLU A 180 -5.23 20.16 -7.03
CA GLU A 180 -5.89 19.87 -5.75
C GLU A 180 -5.97 18.37 -5.44
N GLU A 181 -5.96 17.52 -6.46
CA GLU A 181 -6.00 16.06 -6.31
C GLU A 181 -4.61 15.46 -6.04
N VAL A 182 -3.53 16.21 -6.28
CA VAL A 182 -2.14 15.69 -6.18
C VAL A 182 -1.86 14.99 -4.83
N PRO A 183 -2.18 15.60 -3.67
CA PRO A 183 -1.91 14.95 -2.38
C PRO A 183 -2.70 13.64 -2.20
N LEU A 184 -3.95 13.62 -2.66
CA LEU A 184 -4.81 12.44 -2.54
C LEU A 184 -4.35 11.31 -3.47
N MET A 185 -3.99 11.63 -4.71
CA MET A 185 -3.46 10.63 -5.64
C MET A 185 -2.13 10.06 -5.12
N ALA A 186 -1.26 10.90 -4.57
CA ALA A 186 -0.02 10.45 -3.96
C ALA A 186 -0.26 9.55 -2.73
N LEU A 187 -1.26 9.88 -1.91
CA LEU A 187 -1.68 9.04 -0.79
C LEU A 187 -2.19 7.68 -1.25
N ASN A 188 -3.00 7.64 -2.32
CA ASN A 188 -3.51 6.40 -2.88
C ASN A 188 -2.36 5.49 -3.35
N LEU A 189 -1.41 6.05 -4.11
CA LEU A 189 -0.20 5.31 -4.52
C LEU A 189 0.63 4.84 -3.32
N TYR A 190 0.74 5.67 -2.28
CA TYR A 190 1.41 5.29 -1.02
C TYR A 190 0.72 4.10 -0.36
N LEU A 191 -0.60 4.16 -0.22
CA LEU A 191 -1.41 3.09 0.36
C LEU A 191 -1.31 1.79 -0.46
N ASP A 192 -1.23 1.88 -1.78
CA ASP A 192 -1.01 0.69 -2.61
C ASP A 192 0.35 0.09 -2.39
N PHE A 193 1.38 0.94 -2.39
CA PHE A 193 2.76 0.50 -2.19
C PHE A 193 2.95 -0.17 -0.82
N ILE A 194 2.50 0.48 0.26
CA ILE A 194 2.74 0.00 1.61
C ILE A 194 1.95 -1.28 1.92
N ASN A 195 0.70 -1.39 1.44
CA ASN A 195 -0.08 -2.62 1.63
C ASN A 195 0.45 -3.75 0.73
N LEU A 196 0.89 -3.45 -0.49
CA LEU A 196 1.59 -4.44 -1.33
C LEU A 196 2.86 -4.94 -0.62
N PHE A 197 3.66 -4.04 -0.06
CA PHE A 197 4.85 -4.39 0.71
C PHE A 197 4.53 -5.28 1.92
N VAL A 198 3.56 -4.90 2.75
CA VAL A 198 3.19 -5.70 3.94
C VAL A 198 2.73 -7.10 3.55
N ASN A 199 1.96 -7.23 2.47
CA ASN A 199 1.50 -8.54 2.00
C ASN A 199 2.64 -9.39 1.41
N ILE A 200 3.57 -8.79 0.63
CA ILE A 200 4.76 -9.48 0.12
C ILE A 200 5.68 -9.90 1.27
N LEU A 201 5.94 -9.00 2.21
CA LEU A 201 6.78 -9.26 3.38
C LEU A 201 6.23 -10.43 4.20
N ARG A 202 4.93 -10.44 4.46
CA ARG A 202 4.27 -11.54 5.14
C ARG A 202 4.37 -12.85 4.35
N PHE A 203 4.12 -12.78 3.05
CA PHE A 203 4.17 -13.97 2.19
C PHE A 203 5.54 -14.63 2.24
N PHE A 204 6.62 -13.87 2.04
CA PHE A 204 7.97 -14.39 2.15
C PHE A 204 8.35 -14.75 3.59
N GLY A 205 7.93 -13.94 4.57
CA GLY A 205 8.22 -14.18 5.98
C GLY A 205 7.65 -15.49 6.50
N ILE A 206 6.43 -15.87 6.08
CA ILE A 206 5.84 -17.17 6.45
C ILE A 206 6.52 -18.30 5.67
N LEU A 207 6.76 -18.12 4.37
CA LEU A 207 7.37 -19.15 3.54
C LEU A 207 8.77 -19.54 4.04
N SER A 208 9.56 -18.56 4.50
CA SER A 208 10.91 -18.77 5.03
C SER A 208 10.94 -19.21 6.50
N SER A 209 9.84 -19.10 7.25
CA SER A 209 9.77 -19.58 8.63
C SER A 209 9.34 -21.04 8.77
N ASP A 210 8.77 -21.60 7.70
CA ASP A 210 8.32 -23.00 7.65
C ASP A 210 9.44 -23.97 7.20
N ASP A 211 10.61 -23.45 6.81
CA ASP A 211 11.86 -24.19 6.52
C ASP A 211 12.78 -24.27 7.76
#